data_AF-W7G079-F1
#
_entry.id   AF-W7G079-F1
#
_cell.length_a   1.000
_cell.length_b   1.000
_cell.length_c   1.000
_cell.angle_alpha   90.00
_cell.angle_beta   90.00
_cell.angle_gamma   90.00
#
_symmetry.space_group_name_H-M   'P 1'
#
loop_
_entity.id
_entity.type
_entity.pdbx_description
1 polymer ?
#
loop_
_entity_poly.entity_id
_entity_poly.type
_entity_poly.pdbx_seq_one_letter_code
_entity_poly.pdbx_strand_id
1 'polypeptide(L)'
;MSLKNYDMPPKEQYITNDNIFITKDQYKTNFTKYELVNILFCGLNNGMIIIYQLDKKLKLLKKIHIHQNGINKICVKKKQKDYLQIYTCSDDQSINILIFKMIYIQNNKLKKLIIIQNTKCTHAHLSSIRSLYMFSNYLLSVSWDQYIHIWKIQKNEKKIYFLNKIRQIKTSVYDVSCINSFVRKKYKNIQNNQNNSIKYKVYLCVSGINGSMEVFHLKFVP
;
A
#
# COMPACT_ATOMS: atom_id res chain seq x y z
N MET A 1 -27.42 -44.94 13.66
CA MET A 1 -27.50 -43.46 13.57
C MET A 1 -26.94 -43.02 12.23
N SER A 2 -27.79 -42.72 11.26
CA SER A 2 -27.38 -42.27 9.92
C SER A 2 -27.03 -40.78 9.94
N LEU A 3 -25.84 -40.43 9.46
CA LEU A 3 -25.43 -39.06 9.17
C LEU A 3 -26.36 -38.49 8.10
N LYS A 4 -27.04 -37.37 8.40
CA LYS A 4 -27.83 -36.63 7.42
C LYS A 4 -26.88 -36.00 6.40
N ASN A 5 -26.99 -36.39 5.14
CA ASN A 5 -26.36 -35.72 4.01
C ASN A 5 -26.95 -34.30 3.90
N TYR A 6 -26.07 -33.30 3.94
CA TYR A 6 -26.42 -31.94 3.55
C TYR A 6 -26.20 -31.81 2.05
N ASP A 7 -27.27 -31.52 1.31
CA ASP A 7 -27.18 -31.21 -0.11
C ASP A 7 -26.47 -29.86 -0.31
N MET A 8 -25.34 -29.89 -1.02
CA MET A 8 -24.73 -28.65 -1.50
C MET A 8 -25.56 -28.07 -2.65
N PRO A 9 -25.77 -26.75 -2.70
CA PRO A 9 -26.39 -26.12 -3.86
C PRO A 9 -25.52 -26.32 -5.12
N PRO A 10 -26.13 -26.35 -6.30
CA PRO A 10 -25.43 -26.67 -7.55
C PRO A 10 -24.32 -25.66 -7.83
N LYS A 11 -23.18 -26.15 -8.30
CA LYS A 11 -22.05 -25.33 -8.75
C LYS A 11 -22.48 -24.51 -9.96
N GLU A 12 -22.72 -23.21 -9.74
CA GLU A 12 -22.76 -22.23 -10.82
C GLU A 12 -21.39 -22.23 -11.51
N GLN A 13 -21.38 -22.63 -12.79
CA GLN A 13 -20.22 -22.46 -13.66
C GLN A 13 -20.04 -20.97 -13.91
N TYR A 14 -19.17 -20.34 -13.13
CA TYR A 14 -18.67 -19.00 -13.44
C TYR A 14 -17.78 -19.12 -14.68
N ILE A 15 -18.33 -18.74 -15.83
CA ILE A 15 -17.55 -18.42 -17.02
C ILE A 15 -16.65 -17.25 -16.63
N THR A 16 -15.38 -17.53 -16.33
CA THR A 16 -14.38 -16.52 -16.05
C THR A 16 -14.05 -15.81 -17.35
N ASN A 17 -14.69 -14.67 -17.59
CA ASN A 17 -14.18 -13.70 -18.55
C ASN A 17 -12.82 -13.23 -18.03
N ASP A 18 -11.75 -13.84 -18.54
CA ASP A 18 -10.34 -13.61 -18.19
C ASP A 18 -9.83 -12.24 -18.66
N ASN A 19 -10.47 -11.16 -18.19
CA ASN A 19 -9.97 -9.80 -18.25
C ASN A 19 -9.86 -9.24 -16.82
N ILE A 20 -8.99 -9.86 -16.03
CA ILE A 20 -8.84 -9.68 -14.58
C ILE A 20 -8.26 -8.31 -14.18
N PHE A 21 -7.76 -7.49 -15.11
CA PHE A 21 -7.00 -6.27 -14.77
C PHE A 21 -7.70 -4.93 -14.98
N ILE A 22 -8.94 -4.89 -15.49
CA ILE A 22 -9.64 -3.61 -15.67
C ILE A 22 -11.10 -3.78 -15.27
N THR A 23 -11.35 -3.80 -13.97
CA THR A 23 -12.67 -3.40 -13.48
C THR A 23 -12.85 -1.93 -13.84
N LYS A 24 -13.71 -1.65 -14.83
CA LYS A 24 -14.30 -0.31 -14.98
C LYS A 24 -14.98 -0.01 -13.64
N ASP A 25 -14.31 0.75 -12.79
CA ASP A 25 -14.88 1.24 -11.55
C ASP A 25 -16.23 1.87 -11.88
N GLN A 26 -17.30 1.34 -11.28
CA GLN A 26 -18.67 1.89 -11.40
C GLN A 26 -18.83 3.24 -10.66
N TYR A 27 -17.75 3.79 -10.12
CA TYR A 27 -17.74 5.16 -9.64
C TYR A 27 -17.82 6.09 -10.85
N LYS A 28 -18.98 6.76 -10.99
CA LYS A 28 -19.21 7.88 -11.91
C LYS A 28 -17.90 8.65 -12.10
N THR A 29 -17.27 8.44 -13.25
CA THR A 29 -16.06 9.13 -13.62
C THR A 29 -16.45 10.59 -13.81
N ASN A 30 -16.28 11.39 -12.75
CA ASN A 30 -16.21 12.83 -12.89
C ASN A 30 -15.26 13.06 -14.06
N PHE A 31 -15.78 13.57 -15.18
CA PHE A 31 -15.09 13.71 -16.46
C PHE A 31 -13.71 14.35 -16.25
N THR A 32 -12.69 13.52 -16.01
CA THR A 32 -11.32 13.98 -16.01
C THR A 32 -10.92 13.97 -17.46
N LYS A 33 -10.55 15.13 -18.01
CA LYS A 33 -10.01 15.27 -19.39
C LYS A 33 -8.77 14.39 -19.67
N TYR A 34 -8.29 13.61 -18.69
CA TYR A 34 -7.05 12.86 -18.71
C TYR A 34 -7.24 11.40 -19.13
N GLU A 35 -6.30 10.90 -19.91
CA GLU A 35 -6.21 9.50 -20.29
C GLU A 35 -5.88 8.64 -19.05
N LEU A 36 -6.54 7.48 -18.92
CA LEU A 36 -6.19 6.50 -17.89
C LEU A 36 -4.83 5.89 -18.25
N VAL A 37 -3.88 5.95 -17.32
CA VAL A 37 -2.53 5.42 -17.52
C VAL A 37 -2.21 4.42 -16.42
N ASN A 38 -1.81 3.22 -16.80
CA ASN A 38 -1.30 2.23 -15.85
C ASN A 38 0.20 2.39 -15.72
N ILE A 39 0.67 2.57 -14.48
CA ILE A 39 2.10 2.68 -14.17
C ILE A 39 2.47 1.50 -13.29
N LEU A 40 3.44 0.71 -13.76
CA LEU A 40 3.99 -0.43 -13.04
C LEU A 40 5.33 -0.04 -12.41
N PHE A 41 5.48 -0.33 -11.13
CA PHE A 41 6.71 -0.13 -10.37
C PHE A 41 7.31 -1.50 -10.02
N CYS A 42 8.51 -1.78 -10.50
CA CYS A 42 9.24 -3.01 -10.21
C CYS A 42 10.44 -2.67 -9.32
N GLY A 43 10.45 -3.19 -8.10
CA GLY A 43 11.63 -3.16 -7.22
C GLY A 43 12.53 -4.35 -7.52
N LEU A 44 13.84 -4.12 -7.57
CA LEU A 44 14.85 -5.13 -7.84
C LEU A 44 15.67 -5.48 -6.60
N ASN A 45 16.32 -6.63 -6.63
CA ASN A 45 17.19 -7.12 -5.56
C ASN A 45 18.48 -6.30 -5.38
N ASN A 46 18.81 -5.44 -6.35
CA ASN A 46 19.95 -4.53 -6.30
C ASN A 46 19.55 -3.09 -5.88
N GLY A 47 18.37 -2.91 -5.27
CA GLY A 47 17.95 -1.60 -4.79
C GLY A 47 17.52 -0.60 -5.85
N MET A 48 17.36 -1.04 -7.10
CA MET A 48 16.82 -0.24 -8.19
C MET A 48 15.29 -0.39 -8.30
N ILE A 49 14.63 0.71 -8.65
CA ILE A 49 13.26 0.70 -9.15
C ILE A 49 13.29 0.91 -10.66
N ILE A 50 12.54 0.07 -11.37
CA ILE A 50 12.21 0.29 -12.77
C ILE A 50 10.72 0.64 -12.87
N ILE A 51 10.43 1.72 -13.60
CA ILE A 51 9.07 2.23 -13.80
C ILE A 51 8.68 2.02 -15.25
N TYR A 52 7.56 1.36 -15.47
CA TYR A 52 6.99 1.13 -16.79
C TYR A 52 5.62 1.79 -16.91
N GLN A 53 5.31 2.25 -18.12
CA GLN A 53 3.93 2.45 -18.55
C GLN A 53 3.43 1.11 -19.10
N LEU A 54 2.33 0.63 -18.53
CA LEU A 54 1.71 -0.63 -18.89
C LEU A 54 0.49 -0.38 -19.78
N ASP A 55 0.68 -0.62 -21.08
CA ASP A 55 -0.44 -0.74 -22.03
C ASP A 55 -0.45 -2.19 -22.56
N LYS A 56 -0.73 -2.42 -23.85
CA LYS A 56 -0.48 -3.72 -24.50
C LYS A 56 1.02 -4.12 -24.52
N LYS A 57 1.92 -3.16 -24.27
CA LYS A 57 3.37 -3.34 -24.18
C LYS A 57 3.89 -2.61 -22.94
N LEU A 58 4.99 -3.10 -22.39
CA LEU A 58 5.74 -2.44 -21.32
C LEU A 58 6.67 -1.39 -21.92
N LYS A 59 6.34 -0.11 -21.73
CA LYS A 59 7.22 1.00 -22.13
C LYS A 59 8.00 1.49 -20.92
N LEU A 60 9.33 1.41 -20.97
CA LEU A 60 10.19 1.93 -19.91
C LEU A 60 10.03 3.45 -19.77
N LEU A 61 9.72 3.92 -18.57
CA LEU A 61 9.64 5.35 -18.24
C LEU A 61 10.89 5.86 -17.53
N LYS A 62 11.39 5.12 -16.56
CA LYS A 62 12.51 5.55 -15.71
C LYS A 62 13.15 4.36 -15.01
N LYS A 63 14.46 4.44 -14.77
CA LYS A 63 15.22 3.55 -13.89
C LYS A 63 15.95 4.40 -12.85
N ILE A 64 15.88 4.01 -11.58
CA ILE A 64 16.42 4.80 -10.46
C ILE A 64 17.00 3.84 -9.42
N HIS A 65 18.22 4.11 -8.97
CA HIS A 65 18.83 3.42 -7.84
C HIS A 65 18.49 4.15 -6.54
N ILE A 66 17.91 3.46 -5.55
CA ILE A 66 17.41 4.11 -4.32
C ILE A 66 17.81 3.42 -3.02
N HIS A 67 18.03 2.11 -3.04
CA HIS A 67 18.47 1.33 -1.89
C HIS A 67 19.81 0.67 -2.19
N GLN A 68 20.55 0.29 -1.15
CA GLN A 68 21.82 -0.45 -1.33
C GLN A 68 21.56 -1.95 -1.58
N ASN A 69 20.44 -2.48 -1.05
CA ASN A 69 20.04 -3.87 -1.16
C ASN A 69 18.64 -4.00 -1.77
N GLY A 70 18.12 -5.22 -1.82
CA GLY A 70 16.83 -5.54 -2.43
C GLY A 70 15.66 -4.77 -1.85
N ILE A 71 14.72 -4.40 -2.72
CA ILE A 71 13.48 -3.71 -2.34
C ILE A 71 12.42 -4.77 -2.01
N ASN A 72 11.99 -4.80 -0.75
CA ASN A 72 11.04 -5.80 -0.27
C ASN A 72 9.59 -5.38 -0.51
N LYS A 73 9.27 -4.09 -0.39
CA LYS A 73 7.92 -3.58 -0.58
C LYS A 73 7.92 -2.18 -1.17
N ILE A 74 6.91 -1.93 -2.00
CA ILE A 74 6.60 -0.62 -2.58
C ILE A 74 5.15 -0.28 -2.20
N CYS A 75 4.93 0.89 -1.63
CA CYS A 75 3.61 1.44 -1.36
C CYS A 75 3.44 2.74 -2.15
N VAL A 76 2.31 2.89 -2.83
CA VAL A 76 2.03 4.05 -3.68
C VAL A 76 0.82 4.80 -3.14
N LYS A 77 0.95 6.12 -3.02
CA LYS A 77 -0.14 7.04 -2.66
C LYS A 77 -0.32 8.08 -3.75
N LYS A 78 -1.52 8.14 -4.32
CA LYS A 78 -1.95 9.30 -5.10
C LYS A 78 -2.47 10.36 -4.14
N LYS A 79 -1.81 11.52 -4.07
CA LYS A 79 -2.21 12.61 -3.16
C LYS A 79 -3.01 13.71 -3.87
N GLN A 80 -2.56 14.09 -5.06
CA GLN A 80 -3.19 15.11 -5.91
C GLN A 80 -3.22 14.58 -7.35
N LYS A 81 -3.86 15.31 -8.28
CA LYS A 81 -3.96 14.89 -9.69
C LYS A 81 -2.60 14.54 -10.31
N ASP A 82 -1.56 15.31 -10.01
CA ASP A 82 -0.27 15.21 -10.69
C ASP A 82 0.87 14.65 -9.84
N TYR A 83 0.61 14.35 -8.56
CA TYR A 83 1.66 13.95 -7.62
C TYR A 83 1.46 12.53 -7.12
N LEU A 84 2.50 11.72 -7.31
CA LEU A 84 2.59 10.36 -6.80
C LEU A 84 3.63 10.31 -5.69
N GLN A 85 3.24 9.78 -4.53
CA GLN A 85 4.17 9.50 -3.44
C GLN A 85 4.41 8.00 -3.40
N ILE A 86 5.67 7.61 -3.30
CA ILE A 86 6.08 6.21 -3.25
C ILE A 86 6.95 6.04 -2.01
N TYR A 87 6.66 4.98 -1.28
CA TYR A 87 7.41 4.56 -0.10
C TYR A 87 7.97 3.19 -0.40
N THR A 88 9.27 3.01 -0.20
CA THR A 88 9.94 1.73 -0.40
C THR A 88 10.71 1.34 0.84
N CYS A 89 10.81 0.04 1.06
CA CYS A 89 11.65 -0.53 2.11
C CYS A 89 12.57 -1.60 1.53
N SER A 90 13.68 -1.82 2.23
CA SER A 90 14.74 -2.70 1.77
C SER A 90 15.42 -3.45 2.91
N ASP A 91 16.21 -4.46 2.53
CA ASP A 91 17.14 -5.15 3.41
C ASP A 91 18.24 -4.23 3.96
N ASP A 92 18.47 -3.05 3.36
CA ASP A 92 19.40 -2.03 3.87
C ASP A 92 18.89 -1.25 5.09
N GLN A 93 17.87 -1.78 5.78
CA GLN A 93 17.28 -1.24 7.01
C GLN A 93 16.68 0.17 6.86
N SER A 94 16.47 0.62 5.62
CA SER A 94 16.03 1.98 5.33
C SER A 94 14.65 2.03 4.66
N ILE A 95 13.97 3.16 4.87
CA ILE A 95 12.74 3.51 4.15
C ILE A 95 13.05 4.71 3.26
N ASN A 96 12.71 4.61 1.99
CA ASN A 96 12.88 5.72 1.06
C ASN A 96 11.53 6.33 0.66
N ILE A 97 11.49 7.66 0.56
CA ILE A 97 10.32 8.42 0.10
C ILE A 97 10.67 9.06 -1.24
N LEU A 98 9.93 8.67 -2.28
CA LEU A 98 10.00 9.27 -3.60
C LEU A 98 8.72 10.05 -3.87
N ILE A 99 8.87 11.23 -4.48
CA ILE A 99 7.73 11.99 -4.98
C ILE A 99 7.94 12.27 -6.45
N PHE A 100 6.98 11.84 -7.25
CA PHE A 100 6.95 12.10 -8.69
C PHE A 100 5.91 13.14 -9.03
N LYS A 101 6.29 14.05 -9.93
CA LYS A 101 5.37 14.86 -10.72
C LYS A 101 5.09 14.16 -12.04
N MET A 102 3.82 13.91 -12.32
CA MET A 102 3.33 13.49 -13.63
C MET A 102 3.20 14.73 -14.51
N ILE A 103 3.82 14.69 -15.69
CA ILE A 103 3.70 15.75 -16.69
C ILE A 103 2.94 15.21 -17.89
N TYR A 104 1.90 15.93 -18.27
CA TYR A 104 1.00 15.57 -19.37
C TYR A 104 1.22 16.48 -20.57
N ILE A 105 0.97 15.96 -21.78
CA ILE A 105 0.89 16.73 -23.04
C ILE A 105 -0.49 17.39 -23.17
N GLN A 106 -0.67 18.31 -24.12
CA GLN A 106 -1.95 18.97 -24.44
C GLN A 106 -3.11 17.98 -24.67
N ASN A 107 -2.85 16.75 -25.12
CA ASN A 107 -3.84 15.67 -25.26
C ASN A 107 -4.07 14.86 -23.95
N ASN A 108 -3.60 15.38 -22.82
CA ASN A 108 -3.61 14.77 -21.49
C ASN A 108 -2.97 13.37 -21.38
N LYS A 109 -2.12 13.02 -22.33
CA LYS A 109 -1.28 11.82 -22.30
C LYS A 109 -0.06 12.03 -21.42
N LEU A 110 0.30 11.04 -20.61
CA LEU A 110 1.49 11.11 -19.76
C LEU A 110 2.76 11.18 -20.63
N LYS A 111 3.53 12.26 -20.48
CA LYS A 111 4.80 12.46 -21.19
C LYS A 111 5.98 11.89 -20.41
N LYS A 112 6.09 12.29 -19.15
CA LYS A 112 7.24 11.95 -18.30
C LYS A 112 6.90 12.04 -16.81
N LEU A 113 7.69 11.31 -16.03
CA LEU A 113 7.75 11.39 -14.57
C LEU A 113 9.01 12.13 -14.15
N ILE A 114 8.86 13.19 -13.35
CA ILE A 114 9.97 13.92 -12.75
C ILE A 114 10.02 13.63 -11.26
N ILE A 115 11.19 13.27 -10.75
CA ILE A 115 11.44 13.13 -9.31
C ILE A 115 11.57 14.54 -8.72
N ILE A 116 10.68 14.88 -7.79
CA ILE A 116 10.75 16.13 -7.03
C ILE A 116 11.52 15.92 -5.74
N GLN A 117 11.36 14.74 -5.14
CA GLN A 117 11.94 14.42 -3.86
C GLN A 117 12.41 12.97 -3.86
N ASN A 118 13.60 12.76 -3.30
CA ASN A 118 14.16 11.46 -2.96
C ASN A 118 14.82 11.59 -1.58
N THR A 119 14.12 11.16 -0.53
CA THR A 119 14.60 11.29 0.85
C THR A 119 14.66 9.92 1.50
N LYS A 120 15.85 9.53 1.93
CA LYS A 120 16.14 8.27 2.59
C LYS A 120 16.10 8.44 4.10
N CYS A 121 15.31 7.62 4.78
CA CYS A 121 15.34 7.43 6.23
C CYS A 121 16.19 6.19 6.52
N THR A 122 17.47 6.42 6.83
CA THR A 122 18.42 5.38 7.20
C THR A 122 18.15 4.89 8.62
N HIS A 123 18.53 3.63 8.91
CA HIS A 123 18.34 3.02 10.23
C HIS A 123 16.90 3.14 10.75
N ALA A 124 15.93 2.95 9.85
CA ALA A 124 14.51 2.99 10.23
C ALA A 124 14.14 1.80 11.12
N HIS A 125 14.86 0.68 10.96
CA HIS A 125 14.80 -0.52 11.79
C HIS A 125 16.22 -1.00 12.09
N LEU A 126 16.36 -1.94 13.03
CA LEU A 126 17.65 -2.58 13.34
C LEU A 126 17.97 -3.77 12.41
N SER A 127 17.00 -4.22 11.62
CA SER A 127 17.13 -5.34 10.68
C SER A 127 16.34 -5.10 9.40
N SER A 128 16.43 -6.03 8.46
CA SER A 128 15.76 -5.97 7.14
C SER A 128 14.27 -5.67 7.28
N ILE A 129 13.81 -4.63 6.58
CA ILE A 129 12.41 -4.23 6.59
C ILE A 129 11.66 -5.05 5.55
N ARG A 130 10.76 -5.91 6.01
CA ARG A 130 10.09 -6.92 5.19
C ARG A 130 8.84 -6.39 4.51
N SER A 131 8.15 -5.45 5.16
CA SER A 131 6.92 -4.94 4.59
C SER A 131 6.57 -3.54 5.09
N LEU A 132 5.78 -2.86 4.27
CA LEU A 132 5.20 -1.56 4.53
C LEU A 132 3.70 -1.65 4.36
N TYR A 133 2.98 -0.95 5.23
CA TYR A 133 1.55 -0.73 5.08
C TYR A 133 1.23 0.74 5.34
N MET A 134 0.51 1.35 4.40
CA MET A 134 0.18 2.76 4.47
C MET A 134 -1.29 2.92 4.83
N PHE A 135 -1.56 3.72 5.86
CA PHE A 135 -2.92 4.04 6.29
C PHE A 135 -3.05 5.54 6.52
N SER A 136 -3.88 6.21 5.73
CA SER A 136 -4.05 7.66 5.79
C SER A 136 -2.69 8.39 5.76
N ASN A 137 -2.32 9.15 6.79
CA ASN A 137 -1.04 9.86 6.91
C ASN A 137 -0.01 9.11 7.77
N TYR A 138 -0.26 7.84 8.04
CA TYR A 138 0.65 6.96 8.76
C TYR A 138 1.25 5.93 7.82
N LEU A 139 2.51 5.63 8.07
CA LEU A 139 3.20 4.50 7.47
C LEU A 139 3.53 3.53 8.59
N LEU A 140 3.22 2.26 8.39
CA LEU A 140 3.61 1.16 9.25
C LEU A 140 4.72 0.39 8.54
N SER A 141 5.76 0.04 9.26
CA SER A 141 6.83 -0.81 8.77
C SER A 141 7.07 -1.96 9.73
N VAL A 142 7.39 -3.12 9.18
CA VAL A 142 7.75 -4.32 9.93
C VAL A 142 9.06 -4.88 9.44
N SER A 143 9.83 -5.42 10.37
CA SER A 143 11.18 -5.92 10.13
C SER A 143 11.40 -7.22 10.89
N TRP A 144 12.45 -7.93 10.52
CA TRP A 144 12.97 -9.07 11.28
C TRP A 144 13.44 -8.72 12.70
N ASP A 145 13.54 -7.43 13.04
CA ASP A 145 13.79 -6.98 14.43
C ASP A 145 12.61 -7.23 15.38
N GLN A 146 11.51 -7.85 14.91
CA GLN A 146 10.28 -8.14 15.68
C GLN A 146 9.57 -6.87 16.17
N TYR A 147 9.78 -5.74 15.48
CA TYR A 147 9.07 -4.50 15.78
C TYR A 147 8.21 -4.03 14.62
N ILE A 148 7.06 -3.49 14.99
CA ILE A 148 6.23 -2.66 14.14
C ILE A 148 6.56 -1.22 14.48
N HIS A 149 7.04 -0.46 13.50
CA HIS A 149 7.26 0.98 13.65
C HIS A 149 6.08 1.74 13.03
N ILE A 150 5.60 2.74 13.77
CA ILE A 150 4.53 3.65 13.33
C ILE A 150 5.13 5.01 13.05
N TRP A 151 5.03 5.44 11.80
CA TRP A 151 5.56 6.70 11.31
C TRP A 151 4.43 7.67 10.97
N LYS A 152 4.57 8.93 11.38
CA LYS A 152 3.77 10.05 10.87
C LYS A 152 4.44 10.58 9.60
N ILE A 153 3.68 10.67 8.52
CA ILE A 153 4.13 11.37 7.32
C ILE A 153 3.89 12.86 7.52
N GLN A 154 4.96 13.62 7.67
CA GLN A 154 4.92 15.07 7.89
C GLN A 154 5.59 15.83 6.75
N LYS A 155 5.35 17.13 6.69
CA LYS A 155 6.03 18.05 5.79
C LYS A 155 6.80 19.06 6.62
N ASN A 156 8.01 19.36 6.21
CA ASN A 156 8.77 20.47 6.76
C ASN A 156 8.31 21.80 6.14
N GLU A 157 8.79 22.93 6.64
CA GLU A 157 8.52 24.28 6.12
C GLU A 157 8.88 24.40 4.63
N LYS A 158 9.97 23.75 4.23
CA LYS A 158 10.42 23.63 2.82
C LYS A 158 9.54 22.70 1.95
N LYS A 159 8.38 22.25 2.47
CA LYS A 159 7.44 21.30 1.83
C LYS A 159 8.01 19.92 1.50
N ILE A 160 9.18 19.59 2.06
CA ILE A 160 9.82 18.26 1.95
C ILE A 160 9.13 17.30 2.91
N TYR A 161 8.77 16.12 2.41
CA TYR A 161 8.15 15.08 3.23
C TYR A 161 9.20 14.32 4.03
N PHE A 162 8.88 13.98 5.27
CA PHE A 162 9.72 13.13 6.09
C PHE A 162 8.85 12.21 6.96
N LEU A 163 9.49 11.16 7.48
CA LEU A 163 8.86 10.22 8.41
C LEU A 163 9.31 10.58 9.82
N ASN A 164 8.34 10.76 10.72
CA ASN A 164 8.59 10.92 12.14
C ASN A 164 8.11 9.67 12.87
N LYS A 165 9.00 9.00 13.61
CA LYS A 165 8.65 7.80 14.39
C LYS A 165 7.80 8.21 15.59
N ILE A 166 6.56 7.77 15.63
CA ILE A 166 5.64 8.06 16.75
C ILE A 166 5.71 6.95 17.80
N ARG A 167 5.76 5.69 17.33
CA ARG A 167 5.65 4.55 18.22
C ARG A 167 6.38 3.34 17.65
N GLN A 168 6.86 2.50 18.55
CA GLN A 168 7.38 1.18 18.29
C GLN A 168 6.59 0.18 19.12
N ILE A 169 6.21 -0.94 18.51
CA ILE A 169 5.43 -2.01 19.14
C ILE A 169 6.18 -3.31 18.89
N LYS A 170 6.53 -4.02 19.97
CA LYS A 170 7.10 -5.37 19.85
C LYS A 170 5.98 -6.32 19.49
N THR A 171 6.22 -7.17 18.50
CA THR A 171 5.30 -8.25 18.12
C THR A 171 5.83 -9.58 18.66
N SER A 172 4.94 -10.52 18.95
CA SER A 172 5.31 -11.90 19.31
C SER A 172 5.63 -12.78 18.10
N VAL A 173 5.47 -12.24 16.90
CA VAL A 173 5.72 -12.95 15.63
C VAL A 173 7.22 -12.96 15.36
N TYR A 174 7.81 -14.15 15.37
CA TYR A 174 9.18 -14.37 14.93
C TYR A 174 9.28 -14.25 13.40
N ASP A 175 10.42 -13.74 12.93
CA ASP A 175 10.74 -13.59 11.50
C ASP A 175 9.58 -12.98 10.70
N VAL A 176 9.17 -11.78 11.11
CA VAL A 176 8.04 -11.08 10.52
C VAL A 176 8.20 -10.99 9.01
N SER A 177 7.23 -11.50 8.25
CA SER A 177 7.26 -11.57 6.79
C SER A 177 6.43 -10.46 6.15
N CYS A 178 5.22 -10.21 6.65
CA CYS A 178 4.37 -9.16 6.10
C CYS A 178 3.42 -8.52 7.12
N ILE A 179 2.91 -7.37 6.72
CA ILE A 179 1.89 -6.62 7.43
C ILE A 179 0.79 -6.25 6.45
N ASN A 180 -0.46 -6.45 6.85
CA ASN A 180 -1.61 -6.07 6.05
C ASN A 180 -2.75 -5.60 6.97
N SER A 181 -3.75 -4.95 6.41
CA SER A 181 -4.96 -4.63 7.17
C SER A 181 -6.22 -5.09 6.44
N PHE A 182 -7.25 -5.37 7.22
CA PHE A 182 -8.59 -5.59 6.70
C PHE A 182 -9.61 -4.78 7.48
N VAL A 183 -10.61 -4.27 6.76
CA VAL A 183 -11.67 -3.44 7.32
C VAL A 183 -12.94 -4.25 7.39
N ARG A 184 -13.53 -4.39 8.59
CA ARG A 184 -14.84 -5.00 8.78
C ARG A 184 -15.89 -3.91 9.01
N LYS A 185 -16.86 -3.83 8.08
CA LYS A 185 -18.02 -2.95 8.22
C LYS A 185 -18.96 -3.51 9.29
N LYS A 186 -19.33 -2.69 10.28
CA LYS A 186 -20.39 -3.03 11.24
C LYS A 186 -21.63 -2.20 10.89
N TYR A 187 -22.72 -2.87 10.53
CA TYR A 187 -24.02 -2.22 10.43
C TYR A 187 -24.52 -1.89 11.85
N LYS A 188 -25.06 -0.68 12.04
CA LYS A 188 -25.81 -0.34 13.25
C LYS A 188 -27.19 -0.98 13.13
N ASN A 189 -27.71 -1.48 14.25
CA ASN A 189 -29.12 -1.84 14.35
C ASN A 189 -29.98 -0.59 14.12
N ILE A 190 -31.07 -0.80 13.38
CA ILE A 190 -32.14 0.17 13.15
C ILE A 190 -32.78 0.44 14.51
N GLN A 191 -32.38 1.51 15.17
CA GLN A 191 -33.17 2.10 16.25
C GLN A 191 -33.34 3.59 15.91
N ASN A 192 -34.60 3.88 15.59
CA ASN A 192 -35.29 5.14 15.32
C ASN A 192 -34.47 6.45 15.42
N ASN A 193 -34.45 7.18 14.31
CA ASN A 193 -34.30 8.64 14.22
C ASN A 193 -33.02 9.30 14.74
N GLN A 194 -31.87 8.62 14.74
CA GLN A 194 -30.58 9.31 14.88
C GLN A 194 -29.59 8.91 13.79
N ASN A 195 -29.03 9.94 13.13
CA ASN A 195 -28.08 9.88 12.02
C ASN A 195 -27.27 8.59 11.92
N ASN A 196 -27.41 7.92 10.78
CA ASN A 196 -26.74 6.67 10.43
C ASN A 196 -25.21 6.82 10.39
N SER A 197 -24.52 6.66 11.52
CA SER A 197 -23.06 6.53 11.51
C SER A 197 -22.65 5.05 11.34
N ILE A 198 -22.15 4.73 10.15
CA ILE A 198 -21.54 3.43 9.85
C ILE A 198 -20.24 3.31 10.66
N LYS A 199 -20.14 2.28 11.51
CA LYS A 199 -18.94 2.03 12.30
C LYS A 199 -18.06 1.01 11.57
N TYR A 200 -16.82 1.39 11.26
CA TYR A 200 -15.82 0.49 10.70
C TYR A 200 -14.85 0.05 11.79
N LYS A 201 -14.49 -1.24 11.80
CA LYS A 201 -13.36 -1.75 12.57
C LYS A 201 -12.23 -2.06 11.62
N VAL A 202 -11.03 -1.58 11.94
CA VAL A 202 -9.82 -1.88 11.18
C VAL A 202 -8.96 -2.82 12.00
N TYR A 203 -8.57 -3.93 11.38
CA TYR A 203 -7.67 -4.91 11.97
C TYR A 203 -6.38 -4.91 11.19
N LEU A 204 -5.27 -4.88 11.92
CA LEU A 204 -3.93 -4.98 11.38
C LEU A 204 -3.41 -6.39 11.67
N CYS A 205 -2.98 -7.11 10.66
CA CYS A 205 -2.40 -8.43 10.78
C CYS A 205 -0.91 -8.35 10.48
N VAL A 206 -0.12 -8.98 11.33
CA VAL A 206 1.31 -9.20 11.11
C VAL A 206 1.53 -10.69 11.10
N SER A 207 2.22 -11.21 10.09
CA SER A 207 2.52 -12.63 9.96
C SER A 207 4.02 -12.87 9.83
N GLY A 208 4.47 -14.02 10.31
CA GLY A 208 5.85 -14.49 10.23
C GLY A 208 6.05 -15.52 9.13
N ILE A 209 7.29 -15.95 8.91
CA ILE A 209 7.62 -17.05 7.97
C ILE A 209 7.15 -18.40 8.53
N ASN A 210 7.15 -18.55 9.86
CA ASN A 210 6.73 -19.76 10.58
C ASN A 210 5.21 -19.99 10.62
N GLY A 211 4.42 -19.18 9.90
CA GLY A 211 2.95 -19.25 9.91
C GLY A 211 2.29 -18.62 11.14
N SER A 212 3.05 -18.07 12.09
CA SER A 212 2.47 -17.31 13.21
C SER A 212 1.86 -16.00 12.71
N MET A 213 0.76 -15.59 13.31
CA MET A 213 0.06 -14.36 12.99
C MET A 213 -0.46 -13.68 14.26
N GLU A 214 -0.23 -12.37 14.34
CA GLU A 214 -0.76 -11.52 15.39
C GLU A 214 -1.71 -10.49 14.78
N VAL A 215 -2.84 -10.26 15.44
CA VAL A 215 -3.90 -9.37 14.95
C VAL A 215 -4.17 -8.27 15.96
N PHE A 216 -4.00 -7.03 15.53
CA PHE A 216 -4.25 -5.84 16.32
C PHE A 216 -5.57 -5.19 15.89
N HIS A 217 -6.40 -4.82 16.86
CA HIS A 217 -7.57 -3.98 16.61
C HIS A 217 -7.15 -2.51 16.70
N LEU A 218 -7.16 -1.81 15.57
CA LEU A 218 -6.83 -0.39 15.51
C LEU A 218 -8.01 0.44 16.02
N LYS A 219 -7.85 1.03 17.20
CA LYS A 219 -8.76 2.04 17.74
C LYS A 219 -8.21 3.42 17.41
N PHE A 220 -8.95 4.19 16.62
CA PHE A 220 -8.69 5.62 16.47
C PHE A 220 -9.25 6.32 17.70
N VAL A 221 -8.37 6.89 18.52
CA VAL A 221 -8.79 7.88 19.51
C VAL A 221 -8.95 9.19 18.74
N PRO A 222 -10.13 9.84 18.79
CA PRO A 222 -10.37 11.10 18.10
C PRO A 222 -9.46 12.23 18.62
#